data_AF-A0A5D0JGZ7-F1
#
_entry.id   AF-A0A5D0JGZ7-F1
#
_cell.length_a   1.000
_cell.length_b   1.000
_cell.length_c   1.000
_cell.angle_alpha   90.00
_cell.angle_beta   90.00
_cell.angle_gamma   90.00
#
_symmetry.space_group_name_H-M   'P 1'
#
loop_
_entity.id
_entity.type
_entity.pdbx_description
1 polymer ?
#
loop_
_entity_poly.entity_id
_entity_poly.type
_entity_poly.pdbx_seq_one_letter_code
_entity_poly.pdbx_strand_id
1 'polypeptide(L)'
;LLGSDAFQETDIVGISTPVTKWNHQITKAEDIPEVIAKAFYIAKSGRPGPVLIDITKDAQLQEFDFKYEKCSSVRSYKPVPKTNIESVRAAAHLINNAKKPLIVWGQGVILGEAENELKAVIEKAGIPSAWTILGASAIPTSHPLNVGMVGMHGNYAPNKLTNECDVLIAIGMRFDDRVTGNLATYAKQ
;
A
#
# COMPACT_ATOMS: atom_id res chain seq x y z
N LEU A 1 6.34 -30.43 -21.65
CA LEU A 1 7.68 -30.60 -21.05
C LEU A 1 7.99 -29.32 -20.29
N LEU A 2 8.26 -29.42 -18.98
CA LEU A 2 8.69 -28.31 -18.13
C LEU A 2 10.02 -28.72 -17.49
N GLY A 3 10.95 -27.78 -17.38
CA GLY A 3 12.29 -28.00 -16.80
C GLY A 3 13.21 -28.82 -17.71
N SER A 4 13.11 -28.66 -19.03
CA SER A 4 13.92 -29.41 -20.01
C SER A 4 14.89 -28.55 -20.82
N ASP A 5 15.09 -27.30 -20.40
CA ASP A 5 15.86 -26.27 -21.12
C ASP A 5 15.37 -26.09 -22.57
N ALA A 6 14.05 -26.06 -22.74
CA ALA A 6 13.42 -25.90 -24.04
C ALA A 6 13.64 -24.49 -24.63
N PHE A 7 13.38 -24.33 -25.93
CA PHE A 7 13.49 -23.04 -26.61
C PHE A 7 12.58 -21.99 -25.96
N GLN A 8 13.16 -20.86 -25.53
CA GLN A 8 12.49 -19.77 -24.81
C GLN A 8 11.89 -20.15 -23.45
N GLU A 9 12.31 -21.27 -22.86
CA GLU A 9 11.96 -21.64 -21.50
C GLU A 9 12.75 -20.79 -20.49
N THR A 10 12.08 -20.35 -19.43
CA THR A 10 12.68 -19.63 -18.31
C THR A 10 11.79 -19.85 -17.09
N ASP A 11 12.40 -20.05 -15.92
CA ASP A 11 11.66 -20.14 -14.66
C ASP A 11 11.17 -18.74 -14.23
N ILE A 12 10.14 -18.25 -14.93
CA ILE A 12 9.58 -16.93 -14.69
C ILE A 12 8.86 -16.86 -13.33
N VAL A 13 8.37 -17.99 -12.82
CA VAL A 13 7.80 -18.09 -11.48
C VAL A 13 8.89 -17.85 -10.44
N GLY A 14 10.02 -18.56 -10.51
CA GLY A 14 11.17 -18.33 -9.63
C GLY A 14 11.67 -16.90 -9.71
N ILE A 15 11.87 -16.37 -10.92
CA ILE A 15 12.39 -15.00 -11.14
C ILE A 15 11.45 -13.93 -10.60
N SER A 16 10.13 -14.09 -10.76
CA SER A 16 9.15 -13.06 -10.37
C SER A 16 8.70 -13.14 -8.91
N THR A 17 9.02 -14.23 -8.19
CA THR A 17 8.62 -14.43 -6.79
C THR A 17 8.99 -13.26 -5.87
N PRO A 18 10.22 -12.70 -5.88
CA PRO A 18 10.58 -11.61 -4.96
C PRO A 18 9.98 -10.25 -5.34
N VAL A 19 9.45 -10.10 -6.55
CA VAL A 19 8.95 -8.81 -7.08
C VAL A 19 7.44 -8.80 -7.35
N THR A 20 6.74 -9.89 -7.03
CA THR A 20 5.28 -10.00 -7.14
C THR A 20 4.65 -10.30 -5.79
N LYS A 21 3.39 -9.87 -5.60
CA LYS A 21 2.60 -10.26 -4.42
C LYS A 21 2.26 -11.75 -4.45
N TRP A 22 2.10 -12.28 -5.66
CA TRP A 22 1.74 -13.65 -5.93
C TRP A 22 2.02 -13.97 -7.39
N ASN A 23 2.47 -15.19 -7.63
CA ASN A 23 2.59 -15.73 -8.97
C ASN A 23 2.11 -17.19 -9.01
N HIS A 24 1.78 -17.66 -10.21
CA HIS A 24 1.28 -19.01 -10.42
C HIS A 24 1.51 -19.47 -11.85
N GLN A 25 1.83 -20.75 -12.04
CA GLN A 25 1.90 -21.38 -13.35
C GLN A 25 0.68 -22.28 -13.57
N ILE A 26 -0.05 -22.05 -14.65
CA ILE A 26 -1.21 -22.82 -15.06
C ILE A 26 -0.77 -23.90 -16.05
N THR A 27 -1.00 -25.15 -15.69
CA THR A 27 -0.67 -26.33 -16.52
C THR A 27 -1.90 -26.97 -17.19
N LYS A 28 -3.11 -26.55 -16.83
CA LYS A 28 -4.38 -27.07 -17.38
C LYS A 28 -5.36 -25.93 -17.68
N ALA A 29 -6.15 -26.06 -18.75
CA ALA A 29 -7.12 -25.02 -19.11
C ALA A 29 -8.21 -24.79 -18.04
N GLU A 30 -8.65 -25.84 -17.37
CA GLU A 30 -9.70 -25.80 -16.33
C GLU A 30 -9.37 -24.90 -15.14
N ASP A 31 -8.09 -24.68 -14.85
CA ASP A 31 -7.61 -23.85 -13.73
C ASP A 31 -7.60 -22.35 -14.07
N ILE A 32 -7.65 -21.98 -15.35
CA ILE A 32 -7.53 -20.58 -15.81
C ILE A 32 -8.52 -19.64 -15.11
N PRO A 33 -9.84 -19.94 -15.06
CA PRO A 33 -10.81 -19.02 -14.48
C PRO A 33 -10.54 -18.74 -12.99
N GLU A 34 -10.20 -19.77 -12.22
CA GLU A 34 -9.95 -19.65 -10.77
C GLU A 34 -8.65 -18.87 -10.49
N VAL A 35 -7.56 -19.21 -11.20
CA VAL A 35 -6.25 -18.58 -11.02
C VAL A 35 -6.32 -17.11 -11.41
N ILE A 36 -6.99 -16.77 -12.52
CA ILE A 36 -7.21 -15.38 -12.94
C ILE A 36 -8.04 -14.63 -11.90
N ALA A 37 -9.13 -15.22 -11.40
CA ALA A 37 -9.96 -14.60 -10.37
C ALA A 37 -9.16 -14.30 -9.09
N LYS A 38 -8.32 -15.25 -8.64
CA LYS A 38 -7.42 -15.07 -7.49
C LYS A 38 -6.37 -13.99 -7.75
N ALA A 39 -5.77 -13.98 -8.94
CA ALA A 39 -4.75 -12.99 -9.31
C ALA A 39 -5.29 -11.56 -9.18
N PHE A 40 -6.47 -11.28 -9.74
CA PHE A 40 -7.10 -9.96 -9.63
C PHE A 40 -7.49 -9.61 -8.19
N TYR A 41 -7.99 -10.59 -7.43
CA TYR A 41 -8.29 -10.38 -6.01
C TYR A 41 -7.03 -10.01 -5.21
N ILE A 42 -5.93 -10.73 -5.38
CA ILE A 42 -4.66 -10.48 -4.69
C ILE A 42 -4.05 -9.15 -5.14
N ALA A 43 -4.05 -8.87 -6.44
CA ALA A 43 -3.46 -7.64 -7.00
C ALA A 43 -4.13 -6.37 -6.45
N LYS A 44 -5.45 -6.39 -6.27
CA LYS A 44 -6.26 -5.22 -5.85
C LYS A 44 -6.44 -5.07 -4.35
N SER A 45 -6.34 -6.16 -3.58
CA SER A 45 -6.65 -6.13 -2.15
C SER A 45 -5.46 -5.72 -1.27
N GLY A 46 -5.76 -5.12 -0.11
CA GLY A 46 -4.74 -4.65 0.84
C GLY A 46 -3.94 -3.52 0.22
N ARG A 47 -2.60 -3.56 0.31
CA ARG A 47 -1.75 -2.73 -0.54
C ARG A 47 -1.73 -3.31 -1.97
N PRO A 48 -2.19 -2.58 -3.00
CA PRO A 48 -2.14 -3.08 -4.37
C PRO A 48 -0.72 -3.38 -4.82
N GLY A 49 -0.57 -4.36 -5.71
CA GLY A 49 0.74 -4.74 -6.21
C GLY A 49 0.68 -5.77 -7.34
N PRO A 50 1.80 -6.00 -8.01
CA PRO A 50 1.85 -6.86 -9.20
C PRO A 50 1.63 -8.33 -8.85
N VAL A 51 1.02 -9.04 -9.79
CA VAL A 51 0.90 -10.50 -9.80
C VAL A 51 1.33 -11.02 -11.17
N LEU A 52 1.85 -12.24 -11.23
CA LEU A 52 2.25 -12.87 -12.49
C LEU A 52 1.52 -14.20 -12.66
N ILE A 53 0.96 -14.42 -13.85
CA ILE A 53 0.35 -15.69 -14.21
C ILE A 53 1.10 -16.20 -15.43
N ASP A 54 1.77 -17.33 -15.25
CA ASP A 54 2.39 -18.07 -16.33
C ASP A 54 1.41 -19.13 -16.83
N ILE A 55 1.23 -19.26 -18.15
CA ILE A 55 0.26 -20.19 -18.73
C ILE A 55 0.96 -21.04 -19.77
N THR A 56 1.07 -22.33 -19.49
CA THR A 56 1.69 -23.27 -20.44
C THR A 56 0.94 -23.29 -21.76
N LYS A 57 1.65 -23.51 -22.87
CA LYS A 57 1.05 -23.59 -24.21
C LYS A 57 -0.07 -24.64 -24.28
N ASP A 58 0.12 -25.78 -23.63
CA ASP A 58 -0.88 -26.86 -23.62
C ASP A 58 -2.17 -26.40 -22.93
N ALA A 59 -2.07 -25.69 -21.79
CA ALA A 59 -3.24 -25.12 -21.11
C ALA A 59 -3.95 -24.03 -21.95
N GLN A 60 -3.23 -23.33 -22.83
CA GLN A 60 -3.84 -22.33 -23.72
C GLN A 60 -4.62 -22.96 -24.88
N LEU A 61 -4.25 -24.18 -25.29
CA LEU A 61 -4.84 -24.87 -26.45
C LEU A 61 -5.95 -25.86 -26.09
N GLN A 62 -5.99 -26.32 -24.84
CA GLN A 62 -7.00 -27.26 -24.35
C GLN A 62 -8.40 -26.62 -24.31
N GLU A 63 -9.39 -27.37 -24.80
CA GLU A 63 -10.80 -27.03 -24.63
C GLU A 63 -11.33 -27.59 -23.30
N PHE A 64 -12.28 -26.88 -22.69
CA PHE A 64 -12.96 -27.29 -21.46
C PHE A 64 -14.31 -26.57 -21.34
N ASP A 65 -15.19 -27.10 -20.50
CA ASP A 65 -16.45 -26.43 -20.17
C ASP A 65 -16.20 -25.24 -19.25
N PHE A 66 -16.29 -24.03 -19.81
CA PHE A 66 -15.98 -22.81 -19.07
C PHE A 66 -16.98 -22.54 -17.94
N LYS A 67 -16.45 -22.30 -16.74
CA LYS A 67 -17.19 -21.78 -15.59
C LYS A 67 -16.34 -20.75 -14.85
N TYR A 68 -16.93 -19.60 -14.54
CA TYR A 68 -16.27 -18.54 -13.79
C TYR A 68 -16.97 -18.26 -12.46
N GLU A 69 -16.17 -18.12 -11.41
CA GLU A 69 -16.60 -17.66 -10.09
C GLU A 69 -15.67 -16.55 -9.61
N LYS A 70 -16.25 -15.45 -9.11
CA LYS A 70 -15.48 -14.32 -8.59
C LYS A 70 -14.79 -14.74 -7.28
N CYS A 71 -13.46 -14.63 -7.23
CA CYS A 71 -12.71 -14.83 -6.01
C CYS A 71 -12.98 -13.70 -5.01
N SER A 72 -13.55 -14.06 -3.86
CA SER A 72 -13.83 -13.14 -2.74
C SER A 72 -12.85 -13.27 -1.57
N SER A 73 -12.12 -14.39 -1.51
CA SER A 73 -11.13 -14.67 -0.46
C SER A 73 -10.11 -15.70 -0.92
N VAL A 74 -8.92 -15.65 -0.32
CA VAL A 74 -7.88 -16.66 -0.50
C VAL A 74 -7.50 -17.18 0.88
N ARG A 75 -7.43 -18.50 1.03
CA ARG A 75 -7.04 -19.14 2.30
C ARG A 75 -5.70 -18.56 2.78
N SER A 76 -5.62 -18.22 4.06
CA SER A 76 -4.43 -17.62 4.70
C SER A 76 -4.05 -16.20 4.28
N TYR A 77 -4.78 -15.56 3.36
CA TYR A 77 -4.53 -14.18 2.96
C TYR A 77 -5.66 -13.27 3.46
N LYS A 78 -5.34 -12.43 4.45
CA LYS A 78 -6.24 -11.43 5.04
C LYS A 78 -5.72 -10.03 4.71
N PRO A 79 -6.16 -9.42 3.60
CA PRO A 79 -5.57 -8.18 3.08
C PRO A 79 -5.83 -6.96 3.96
N VAL A 80 -6.98 -6.94 4.65
CA VAL A 80 -7.38 -5.85 5.53
C VAL A 80 -7.51 -6.41 6.95
N PRO A 81 -6.67 -5.97 7.90
CA PRO A 81 -6.79 -6.39 9.29
C PRO A 81 -8.08 -5.82 9.90
N LYS A 82 -8.66 -6.53 10.87
CA LYS A 82 -9.81 -6.00 11.61
C LYS A 82 -9.38 -4.80 12.44
N THR A 83 -10.13 -3.71 12.33
CA THR A 83 -9.90 -2.50 13.14
C THR A 83 -10.16 -2.80 14.61
N ASN A 84 -9.17 -2.53 15.47
CA ASN A 84 -9.34 -2.57 16.91
C ASN A 84 -9.82 -1.18 17.39
N ILE A 85 -11.07 -1.10 17.84
CA ILE A 85 -11.66 0.16 18.29
C ILE A 85 -10.93 0.76 19.51
N GLU A 86 -10.37 -0.07 20.39
CA GLU A 86 -9.61 0.44 21.55
C GLU A 86 -8.29 1.09 21.11
N SER A 87 -7.63 0.55 20.09
CA SER A 87 -6.44 1.19 19.51
C SER A 87 -6.77 2.53 18.87
N VAL A 88 -7.93 2.65 18.22
CA VAL A 88 -8.41 3.93 17.65
C VAL A 88 -8.70 4.94 18.76
N ARG A 89 -9.36 4.53 19.85
CA ARG A 89 -9.62 5.40 21.01
C ARG A 89 -8.32 5.85 21.68
N ALA A 90 -7.35 4.95 21.84
CA ALA A 90 -6.04 5.28 22.39
C ALA A 90 -5.30 6.29 21.50
N ALA A 91 -5.29 6.10 20.18
CA ALA A 91 -4.72 7.06 19.24
C ALA A 91 -5.40 8.42 19.31
N ALA A 92 -6.74 8.46 19.34
CA ALA A 92 -7.49 9.71 19.50
C ALA A 92 -7.18 10.42 20.82
N HIS A 93 -7.01 9.67 21.92
CA HIS A 93 -6.61 10.22 23.21
C HIS A 93 -5.20 10.85 23.16
N LEU A 94 -4.22 10.18 22.53
CA LEU A 94 -2.89 10.74 22.33
C LEU A 94 -2.93 12.03 21.50
N ILE A 95 -3.66 12.01 20.39
CA ILE A 95 -3.81 13.17 19.49
C ILE A 95 -4.44 14.36 20.22
N ASN A 96 -5.50 14.13 21.01
CA ASN A 96 -6.20 15.21 21.72
C ASN A 96 -5.37 15.82 22.87
N ASN A 97 -4.39 15.09 23.41
CA ASN A 97 -3.52 15.59 24.48
C ASN A 97 -2.20 16.17 23.98
N ALA A 98 -1.87 15.97 22.71
CA ALA A 98 -0.66 16.48 22.07
C ALA A 98 -0.59 18.02 22.14
N LYS A 99 0.61 18.54 22.36
CA LYS A 99 0.91 19.98 22.34
C LYS A 99 1.49 20.42 21.00
N LYS A 100 2.17 19.52 20.29
CA LYS A 100 2.77 19.76 18.97
C LYS A 100 2.50 18.57 18.03
N PRO A 101 1.23 18.20 17.76
CA PRO A 101 0.94 17.10 16.85
C PRO A 101 1.32 17.47 15.40
N LEU A 102 1.73 16.48 14.63
CA LEU A 102 1.94 16.60 13.18
C LEU A 102 1.31 15.41 12.46
N ILE A 103 0.53 15.68 11.41
CA ILE A 103 0.04 14.64 10.49
C ILE A 103 1.03 14.52 9.33
N VAL A 104 1.38 13.30 8.96
CA VAL A 104 2.10 13.00 7.72
C VAL A 104 1.33 11.95 6.94
N TRP A 105 0.92 12.26 5.72
CA TRP A 105 0.19 11.31 4.88
C TRP A 105 1.00 10.81 3.68
N GLY A 106 0.68 9.60 3.24
CA GLY A 106 1.24 8.97 2.05
C GLY A 106 0.18 8.46 1.09
N GLN A 107 0.64 7.68 0.11
CA GLN A 107 -0.19 7.15 -0.97
C GLN A 107 -1.39 6.31 -0.49
N GLY A 108 -1.31 5.72 0.71
CA GLY A 108 -2.37 4.89 1.25
C GLY A 108 -3.72 5.61 1.39
N VAL A 109 -3.71 6.93 1.49
CA VAL A 109 -4.94 7.75 1.48
C VAL A 109 -5.61 7.68 0.10
N ILE A 110 -4.85 7.89 -0.97
CA ILE A 110 -5.33 7.85 -2.35
C ILE A 110 -5.77 6.44 -2.74
N LEU A 111 -4.97 5.43 -2.35
CA LEU A 111 -5.31 4.03 -2.60
C LEU A 111 -6.58 3.57 -1.87
N GLY A 112 -6.91 4.24 -0.77
CA GLY A 112 -8.11 3.98 0.01
C GLY A 112 -9.29 4.89 -0.33
N GLU A 113 -9.14 5.80 -1.31
CA GLU A 113 -10.14 6.82 -1.66
C GLU A 113 -10.63 7.62 -0.43
N ALA A 114 -9.69 7.91 0.50
CA ALA A 114 -9.97 8.45 1.82
C ALA A 114 -9.62 9.95 1.96
N GLU A 115 -9.57 10.69 0.84
CA GLU A 115 -9.20 12.10 0.80
C GLU A 115 -10.15 12.98 1.62
N ASN A 116 -11.45 12.70 1.55
CA ASN A 116 -12.49 13.45 2.27
C ASN A 116 -12.40 13.21 3.78
N GLU A 117 -12.18 11.97 4.19
CA GLU A 117 -12.01 11.56 5.58
C GLU A 117 -10.75 12.17 6.18
N LEU A 118 -9.63 12.12 5.44
CA LEU A 118 -8.37 12.76 5.85
C LEU A 118 -8.59 14.26 6.05
N LYS A 119 -9.22 14.93 5.08
CA LYS A 119 -9.50 16.36 5.15
C LYS A 119 -10.36 16.68 6.39
N ALA A 120 -11.42 15.92 6.63
CA ALA A 120 -12.29 16.11 7.79
C ALA A 120 -11.54 15.95 9.13
N VAL A 121 -10.61 15.00 9.23
CA VAL A 121 -9.76 14.81 10.42
C VAL A 121 -8.82 16.00 10.61
N ILE A 122 -8.15 16.43 9.55
CA ILE A 122 -7.20 17.56 9.58
C ILE A 122 -7.91 18.85 10.00
N GLU A 123 -9.04 19.16 9.38
CA GLU A 123 -9.82 20.38 9.66
C GLU A 123 -10.40 20.37 11.07
N LYS A 124 -10.93 19.22 11.53
CA LYS A 124 -11.46 19.08 12.88
C LYS A 124 -10.38 19.21 13.96
N ALA A 125 -9.22 18.62 13.72
CA ALA A 125 -8.14 18.61 14.70
C ALA A 125 -7.31 19.90 14.67
N GLY A 126 -7.35 20.66 13.57
CA GLY A 126 -6.53 21.87 13.41
C GLY A 126 -5.03 21.60 13.35
N ILE A 127 -4.63 20.39 12.92
CA ILE A 127 -3.24 19.91 13.02
C ILE A 127 -2.47 20.26 11.73
N PRO A 128 -1.25 20.84 11.84
CA PRO A 128 -0.38 21.01 10.67
C PRO A 128 -0.09 19.66 10.02
N SER A 129 -0.08 19.63 8.69
CA SER A 129 -0.10 18.37 7.95
C SER A 129 0.89 18.41 6.78
N ALA A 130 1.77 17.41 6.70
CA ALA A 130 2.77 17.24 5.65
C ALA A 130 2.49 16.00 4.80
N TRP A 131 3.11 15.90 3.63
CA TRP A 131 2.90 14.78 2.72
C TRP A 131 4.18 14.18 2.17
N THR A 132 4.17 12.88 1.93
CA THR A 132 5.21 12.21 1.14
C THR A 132 4.96 12.43 -0.34
N ILE A 133 5.98 12.33 -1.19
CA ILE A 133 5.85 12.52 -2.64
C ILE A 133 4.72 11.68 -3.27
N LEU A 134 4.48 10.45 -2.78
CA LEU A 134 3.41 9.59 -3.27
C LEU A 134 2.03 9.91 -2.68
N GLY A 135 1.97 10.71 -1.61
CA GLY A 135 0.74 11.26 -1.05
C GLY A 135 0.37 12.63 -1.64
N ALA A 136 1.20 13.18 -2.54
CA ALA A 136 0.87 14.40 -3.25
C ALA A 136 -0.51 14.27 -3.92
N SER A 137 -1.27 15.36 -3.97
CA SER A 137 -2.66 15.47 -4.49
C SER A 137 -3.78 14.93 -3.62
N ALA A 138 -3.53 14.19 -2.52
CA ALA A 138 -4.61 13.75 -1.63
C ALA A 138 -5.38 14.92 -0.98
N ILE A 139 -4.71 16.06 -0.78
CA ILE A 139 -5.31 17.33 -0.33
C ILE A 139 -4.73 18.46 -1.19
N PRO A 140 -5.50 19.53 -1.50
CA PRO A 140 -4.98 20.68 -2.22
C PRO A 140 -3.76 21.30 -1.53
N THR A 141 -2.71 21.60 -2.31
CA THR A 141 -1.49 22.24 -1.77
C THR A 141 -1.76 23.61 -1.14
N SER A 142 -2.83 24.29 -1.56
CA SER A 142 -3.29 25.57 -1.00
C SER A 142 -4.03 25.44 0.34
N HIS A 143 -4.26 24.22 0.83
CA HIS A 143 -4.94 24.01 2.11
C HIS A 143 -4.18 24.69 3.25
N PRO A 144 -4.84 25.46 4.15
CA PRO A 144 -4.16 26.30 5.13
C PRO A 144 -3.32 25.53 6.16
N LEU A 145 -3.65 24.25 6.40
CA LEU A 145 -2.89 23.37 7.29
C LEU A 145 -1.79 22.56 6.57
N ASN A 146 -1.65 22.69 5.25
CA ASN A 146 -0.58 22.02 4.52
C ASN A 146 0.78 22.72 4.78
N VAL A 147 1.74 21.98 5.32
CA VAL A 147 3.10 22.50 5.57
C VAL A 147 4.13 22.08 4.51
N GLY A 148 3.72 21.30 3.49
CA GLY A 148 4.55 20.93 2.34
C GLY A 148 5.04 19.48 2.35
N MET A 149 5.92 19.17 1.39
CA MET A 149 6.46 17.83 1.20
C MET A 149 7.54 17.51 2.24
N VAL A 150 7.46 16.35 2.89
CA VAL A 150 8.51 15.84 3.79
C VAL A 150 9.55 15.02 3.03
N GLY A 151 10.81 15.04 3.47
CA GLY A 151 11.88 14.16 3.00
C GLY A 151 13.12 14.91 2.48
N MET A 152 14.03 14.15 1.87
CA MET A 152 15.37 14.56 1.43
C MET A 152 15.39 15.81 0.54
N HIS A 153 14.41 15.93 -0.35
CA HIS A 153 14.19 17.11 -1.22
C HIS A 153 12.86 17.80 -0.91
N GLY A 154 12.33 17.57 0.29
CA GLY A 154 11.12 18.21 0.79
C GLY A 154 11.34 19.66 1.21
N ASN A 155 10.26 20.29 1.64
CA ASN A 155 10.32 21.61 2.27
C ASN A 155 11.03 21.52 3.63
N TYR A 156 11.68 22.61 4.04
CA TYR A 156 12.37 22.66 5.34
C TYR A 156 11.41 22.51 6.53
N ALA A 157 10.27 23.22 6.48
CA ALA A 157 9.28 23.23 7.56
C ALA A 157 8.78 21.84 7.98
N PRO A 158 8.31 20.94 7.09
CA PRO A 158 7.82 19.62 7.49
C PRO A 158 8.94 18.73 8.06
N ASN A 159 10.18 18.83 7.56
CA ASN A 159 11.31 18.09 8.12
C ASN A 159 11.64 18.55 9.56
N LYS A 160 11.59 19.86 9.81
CA LYS A 160 11.75 20.44 11.16
C LYS A 160 10.62 20.02 12.08
N LEU A 161 9.36 20.23 11.66
CA LEU A 161 8.18 19.89 12.44
C LEU A 161 8.11 18.39 12.78
N THR A 162 8.55 17.51 11.87
CA THR A 162 8.60 16.06 12.15
C THR A 162 9.52 15.74 13.33
N ASN A 163 10.64 16.45 13.47
CA ASN A 163 11.58 16.24 14.58
C ASN A 163 11.24 17.05 15.84
N GLU A 164 10.30 18.00 15.76
CA GLU A 164 9.87 18.83 16.91
C GLU A 164 8.48 18.46 17.44
N CYS A 165 7.73 17.63 16.70
CA CYS A 165 6.42 17.16 17.12
C CYS A 165 6.51 16.26 18.36
N ASP A 166 5.50 16.28 19.22
CA ASP A 166 5.39 15.34 20.35
C ASP A 166 4.54 14.11 20.01
N VAL A 167 3.71 14.20 18.97
CA VAL A 167 2.95 13.10 18.39
C VAL A 167 3.01 13.17 16.87
N LEU A 168 3.58 12.13 16.25
CA LEU A 168 3.60 11.96 14.80
C LEU A 168 2.48 11.01 14.35
N ILE A 169 1.58 11.51 13.50
CA ILE A 169 0.40 10.79 13.01
C ILE A 169 0.66 10.39 11.56
N ALA A 170 1.19 9.18 11.37
CA ALA A 170 1.51 8.64 10.06
C ALA A 170 0.29 7.94 9.42
N ILE A 171 -0.22 8.47 8.31
CA ILE A 171 -1.42 7.95 7.63
C ILE A 171 -1.06 7.47 6.22
N GLY A 172 -1.17 6.17 5.98
CA GLY A 172 -0.98 5.61 4.63
C GLY A 172 0.45 5.79 4.06
N MET A 173 1.46 5.87 4.92
CA MET A 173 2.88 5.96 4.54
C MET A 173 3.70 4.78 5.06
N ARG A 174 4.95 4.65 4.59
CA ARG A 174 5.82 3.49 4.88
C ARG A 174 7.20 3.83 5.46
N PHE A 175 7.39 5.06 5.97
CA PHE A 175 8.68 5.53 6.52
C PHE A 175 9.89 5.21 5.61
N ASP A 176 9.75 5.54 4.33
CA ASP A 176 10.80 5.35 3.33
C ASP A 176 12.09 6.11 3.70
N ASP A 177 13.25 5.61 3.30
CA ASP A 177 14.54 6.21 3.64
C ASP A 177 14.73 7.63 3.06
N ARG A 178 14.05 7.96 1.96
CA ARG A 178 14.02 9.31 1.39
C ARG A 178 13.15 10.25 2.20
N VAL A 179 12.31 9.73 3.09
CA VAL A 179 11.53 10.53 4.06
C VAL A 179 12.27 10.65 5.39
N THR A 180 12.78 9.53 5.90
CA THR A 180 13.35 9.48 7.26
C THR A 180 14.81 9.93 7.33
N GLY A 181 15.57 9.77 6.25
CA GLY A 181 17.00 10.05 6.23
C GLY A 181 17.75 9.17 7.24
N ASN A 182 18.41 9.79 8.21
CA ASN A 182 19.09 9.04 9.26
C ASN A 182 18.10 8.61 10.36
N LEU A 183 17.77 7.32 10.38
CA LEU A 183 16.89 6.69 11.37
C LEU A 183 17.34 6.92 12.82
N ALA A 184 18.65 7.01 13.05
CA ALA A 184 19.21 7.29 14.37
C ALA A 184 19.01 8.75 14.80
N THR A 185 18.34 9.60 14.02
CA THR A 185 18.00 10.99 14.36
C THR A 185 16.55 11.35 14.06
N TYR A 186 15.79 10.46 13.41
CA TYR A 186 14.43 10.73 12.96
C TYR A 186 13.43 10.61 14.11
N ALA A 187 12.68 11.69 14.39
CA ALA A 187 11.55 11.71 15.33
C ALA A 187 11.83 10.99 16.67
N LYS A 188 12.85 11.48 17.40
CA LYS A 188 13.41 10.85 18.61
C LYS A 188 12.62 11.02 19.91
N GLN A 189 11.64 11.91 19.88
CA GLN A 189 10.71 12.17 20.99
C GLN A 189 10.07 10.90 21.55
#